data_AF-A0A820HVJ1-F1
#
_entry.id   AF-A0A820HVJ1-F1
#
_cell.length_a   1.000
_cell.length_b   1.000
_cell.length_c   1.000
_cell.angle_alpha   90.00
_cell.angle_beta   90.00
_cell.angle_gamma   90.00
#
_symmetry.space_group_name_H-M   'P 1'
#
loop_
_entity.id
_entity.type
_entity.pdbx_description
1 polymer ?
#
loop_
_entity_poly.entity_id
_entity_poly.type
_entity_poly.pdbx_seq_one_letter_code
_entity_poly.pdbx_strand_id
1 'polypeptide(L)'
;MTNDTSKITNTSTTNKNRPWIQTSRYEFETVCRSTLCLKEWLQVDKLYVCECCLKTTIHGTSARRHRTKCTQTRPPGCLIYSQNDVNL
;
A
#
# COMPACT_ATOMS: atom_id res chain seq x y z
N MET A 1 -35.12 43.76 -3.29
CA MET A 1 -33.72 43.65 -2.82
C MET A 1 -33.44 42.17 -2.61
N THR A 2 -32.75 41.57 -3.57
CA THR A 2 -32.35 40.16 -3.63
C THR A 2 -31.15 39.94 -2.70
N ASN A 3 -31.33 39.18 -1.64
CA ASN A 3 -30.20 38.75 -0.81
C ASN A 3 -29.88 37.30 -1.13
N ASP A 4 -29.06 37.15 -2.16
CA ASP A 4 -28.25 35.96 -2.44
C ASP A 4 -27.32 35.71 -1.25
N THR A 5 -27.77 34.89 -0.30
CA THR A 5 -26.86 34.27 0.67
C THR A 5 -26.42 32.93 0.08
N SER A 6 -25.42 33.06 -0.79
CA SER A 6 -24.39 32.08 -1.12
C SER A 6 -24.52 30.72 -0.42
N LYS A 7 -24.81 29.70 -1.25
CA LYS A 7 -24.57 28.29 -0.97
C LYS A 7 -23.18 28.14 -0.34
N ILE A 8 -23.12 27.71 0.92
CA ILE A 8 -21.91 27.14 1.52
C ILE A 8 -21.63 25.87 0.73
N THR A 9 -20.89 26.05 -0.35
CA THR A 9 -20.36 24.97 -1.16
C THR A 9 -19.21 24.45 -0.32
N ASN A 10 -19.49 23.42 0.48
CA ASN A 10 -18.44 22.69 1.18
C ASN A 10 -17.37 22.36 0.15
N THR A 11 -16.23 23.02 0.32
CA THR A 11 -15.04 22.91 -0.52
C THR A 11 -14.78 21.44 -0.74
N SER A 12 -14.79 21.04 -2.00
CA SER A 12 -14.47 19.69 -2.47
C SER A 12 -13.16 19.24 -1.83
N THR A 13 -13.26 18.49 -0.74
CA THR A 13 -12.15 17.66 -0.27
C THR A 13 -11.98 16.65 -1.39
N THR A 14 -11.03 16.89 -2.29
CA THR A 14 -10.72 15.96 -3.36
C THR A 14 -10.51 14.61 -2.70
N ASN A 15 -11.48 13.72 -2.86
CA ASN A 15 -11.50 12.40 -2.23
C ASN A 15 -10.43 11.58 -2.93
N LYS A 16 -9.17 11.85 -2.60
CA LYS A 16 -8.03 11.14 -3.16
C LYS A 16 -8.04 9.78 -2.50
N ASN A 17 -8.74 8.84 -3.14
CA ASN A 17 -8.94 7.46 -2.73
C ASN A 17 -7.70 6.94 -1.99
N ARG A 18 -7.87 6.46 -0.75
CA ARG A 18 -6.76 5.92 0.04
C ARG A 18 -6.35 4.59 -0.60
N PRO A 19 -5.09 4.42 -1.04
CA PRO A 19 -4.71 3.19 -1.69
C PRO A 19 -4.77 2.03 -0.69
N TRP A 20 -5.30 0.90 -1.15
CA TRP A 20 -5.27 -0.36 -0.44
C TRP A 20 -3.93 -1.05 -0.67
N ILE A 21 -3.44 -1.77 0.32
CA ILE A 21 -2.29 -2.64 0.19
C ILE A 21 -2.74 -4.06 0.42
N GLN A 22 -2.42 -4.94 -0.53
CA GLN A 22 -2.55 -6.37 -0.36
C GLN A 22 -1.17 -6.99 -0.15
N THR A 23 -1.03 -7.73 0.94
CA THR A 23 0.12 -8.58 1.20
C THR A 23 -0.34 -9.99 1.52
N SER A 24 0.17 -10.97 0.79
CA SER A 24 -0.20 -12.38 1.00
C SER A 24 -1.73 -12.57 0.97
N ARG A 25 -2.33 -13.00 2.10
CA ARG A 25 -3.77 -13.16 2.33
C ARG A 25 -4.47 -11.93 2.95
N TYR A 26 -3.71 -10.92 3.34
CA TYR A 26 -4.21 -9.74 4.06
C TYR A 26 -4.34 -8.55 3.13
N GLU A 27 -5.35 -7.74 3.40
CA GLU A 27 -5.62 -6.49 2.71
C GLU A 27 -5.95 -5.42 3.74
N PHE A 28 -5.33 -4.25 3.61
CA PHE A 28 -5.50 -3.15 4.55
C PHE A 28 -5.49 -1.80 3.84
N GLU A 29 -6.29 -0.88 4.36
CA GLU A 29 -6.36 0.51 3.91
C GLU A 29 -5.16 1.30 4.47
N THR A 30 -4.62 2.21 3.67
CA THR A 30 -3.53 3.08 4.12
C THR A 30 -4.04 4.28 4.93
N VAL A 31 -3.43 4.48 6.11
CA VAL A 31 -3.70 5.66 6.97
C VAL A 31 -3.13 6.94 6.34
N CYS A 32 -2.00 6.83 5.64
CA CYS A 32 -1.32 7.94 4.99
C CYS A 32 -0.68 7.49 3.67
N ARG A 33 -0.40 8.46 2.79
CA ARG A 33 0.39 8.22 1.57
C ARG A 33 1.87 8.23 1.91
N SER A 34 2.59 7.19 1.49
CA SER A 34 4.05 7.12 1.62
C SER A 34 4.73 8.10 0.66
N THR A 35 5.83 8.71 1.11
CA THR A 35 6.70 9.60 0.30
C THR A 35 7.59 8.83 -0.67
N LEU A 36 7.81 7.53 -0.41
CA LEU A 36 8.57 6.62 -1.28
C LEU A 36 7.73 6.03 -2.42
N CYS A 37 6.48 6.47 -2.54
CA CYS A 37 5.55 6.01 -3.56
C CYS A 37 5.97 6.58 -4.93
N LEU A 38 6.31 5.70 -5.88
CA LEU A 38 6.57 6.12 -7.26
C LEU A 38 5.35 6.83 -7.85
N LYS A 39 5.55 7.78 -8.78
CA LYS A 39 4.45 8.55 -9.38
C LYS A 39 3.35 7.66 -9.98
N GLU A 40 3.77 6.53 -10.55
CA GLU A 40 2.89 5.53 -11.14
C GLU A 40 1.96 4.87 -10.11
N TRP A 41 2.37 4.80 -8.84
CA TRP A 41 1.60 4.16 -7.77
C TRP A 41 0.55 5.09 -7.16
N LEU A 42 0.71 6.41 -7.31
CA LEU A 42 -0.26 7.39 -6.83
C LEU A 42 -1.60 7.31 -7.56
N GLN A 43 -1.62 6.72 -8.76
CA GLN A 43 -2.80 6.56 -9.60
C GLN A 43 -3.54 5.25 -9.35
N VAL A 44 -3.00 4.37 -8.51
CA VAL A 44 -3.52 3.02 -8.34
C VAL A 44 -4.26 2.93 -7.00
N ASP A 45 -5.48 2.39 -7.04
CA ASP A 45 -6.30 2.19 -5.85
C ASP A 45 -5.79 1.04 -4.96
N LYS A 46 -4.98 0.13 -5.51
CA LYS A 46 -4.48 -1.06 -4.81
C LYS A 46 -3.06 -1.43 -5.22
N LEU A 47 -2.17 -1.57 -4.23
CA LEU A 47 -0.80 -2.03 -4.39
C LEU A 47 -0.64 -3.44 -3.84
N TYR A 48 0.18 -4.25 -4.51
CA TYR A 48 0.48 -5.61 -4.09
C TYR A 48 1.92 -5.70 -3.61
N VAL A 49 2.13 -6.15 -2.38
CA VAL A 49 3.44 -6.18 -1.72
C VAL A 49 3.80 -7.60 -1.30
N CYS A 50 5.00 -8.05 -1.67
CA CYS A 50 5.53 -9.34 -1.24
C CYS A 50 5.83 -9.35 0.27
N GLU A 51 5.42 -10.41 0.98
CA GLU A 51 5.62 -10.55 2.43
C GLU A 51 7.10 -10.73 2.83
N CYS A 52 7.93 -11.27 1.93
CA CYS A 52 9.33 -11.56 2.24
C CYS A 52 10.30 -10.48 1.76
N CYS A 53 10.23 -10.09 0.48
CA CYS A 53 11.20 -9.16 -0.10
C CYS A 53 10.69 -7.71 -0.17
N LEU A 54 9.46 -7.46 0.28
CA LEU A 54 8.79 -6.15 0.26
C LEU A 54 8.69 -5.50 -1.13
N LYS A 55 8.93 -6.26 -2.21
CA LYS A 55 8.74 -5.79 -3.58
C LYS A 55 7.29 -5.43 -3.82
N THR A 56 7.08 -4.22 -4.27
CA THR A 56 5.77 -3.68 -4.64
C THR A 56 5.49 -3.93 -6.12
N THR A 57 4.22 -4.16 -6.44
CA THR A 57 3.73 -4.36 -7.80
C THR A 57 2.36 -3.73 -7.95
N ILE A 58 2.08 -3.22 -9.15
CA ILE A 58 0.80 -2.57 -9.47
C ILE A 58 -0.27 -3.62 -9.82
N HIS A 59 0.11 -4.66 -10.56
CA HIS A 59 -0.83 -5.68 -11.05
C HIS A 59 -0.77 -6.96 -10.21
N GLY A 60 -1.95 -7.51 -9.89
CA GLY A 60 -2.06 -8.77 -9.15
C GLY A 60 -1.45 -9.99 -9.89
N THR A 61 -1.43 -9.98 -11.22
CA THR A 61 -0.76 -11.03 -12.02
C THR A 61 0.76 -11.02 -11.82
N SER A 62 1.36 -9.82 -11.79
CA SER A 62 2.78 -9.63 -11.48
C SER A 62 3.10 -10.03 -10.05
N ALA A 63 2.23 -9.68 -9.09
CA ALA A 63 2.35 -10.11 -7.70
C ALA A 63 2.32 -11.65 -7.57
N ARG A 64 1.36 -12.30 -8.23
CA ARG A 64 1.25 -13.77 -8.23
C ARG A 64 2.47 -14.44 -8.83
N ARG A 65 2.94 -13.97 -9.98
CA ARG A 65 4.18 -14.47 -10.63
C ARG A 65 5.40 -14.22 -9.76
N HIS A 66 5.46 -13.07 -9.10
CA HIS A 66 6.56 -12.78 -8.19
C HIS A 66 6.55 -13.74 -7.00
N ARG A 67 5.39 -14.02 -6.40
CA ARG A 67 5.26 -14.98 -5.29
C ARG A 67 5.75 -16.38 -5.67
N THR A 68 5.53 -16.84 -6.90
CA THR A 68 6.00 -18.16 -7.35
C THR A 68 7.50 -18.19 -7.67
N LYS A 69 8.13 -17.04 -7.90
CA LYS A 69 9.56 -16.93 -8.26
C LYS A 69 10.43 -16.38 -7.14
N CYS A 70 9.84 -15.80 -6.10
CA CYS A 70 10.57 -15.19 -4.99
C CYS A 70 11.26 -16.30 -4.20
N THR A 71 12.59 -16.24 -4.16
CA THR A 71 13.43 -17.16 -3.37
C THR A 71 13.58 -16.69 -1.92
N GLN A 72 13.16 -15.47 -1.61
CA GLN A 72 13.27 -14.89 -0.28
C GLN A 72 12.21 -15.51 0.64
N THR A 73 12.65 -16.16 1.72
CA THR A 73 11.77 -16.76 2.74
C THR A 73 11.86 -16.08 4.10
N ARG A 74 12.88 -15.23 4.29
CA ARG A 74 13.12 -14.44 5.51
C ARG A 74 13.54 -13.03 5.12
N PRO A 75 13.40 -12.02 6.00
CA PRO A 75 13.94 -10.70 5.75
C PRO A 75 15.45 -10.76 5.42
N PRO A 76 15.95 -9.89 4.52
CA PRO A 76 17.38 -9.79 4.27
C PRO A 76 18.10 -9.24 5.50
N GLY A 77 19.26 -9.80 5.83
CA GLY A 77 20.04 -9.40 7.00
C GLY A 77 20.57 -10.60 7.79
N CYS A 78 21.17 -10.31 8.94
CA CYS A 78 21.61 -11.32 9.89
C CYS A 78 20.57 -11.48 10.99
N LEU A 79 20.28 -12.73 11.36
CA LEU A 79 19.44 -13.05 12.50
C LEU A 79 20.25 -12.80 13.79
N ILE A 80 19.83 -11.83 14.59
CA ILE A 80 20.48 -11.46 15.85
C ILE A 80 19.68 -11.89 17.08
N TYR A 81 18.40 -12.25 16.92
CA TYR A 81 17.56 -12.76 18.00
C TYR A 81 16.57 -13.81 17.50
N SER A 82 16.40 -14.89 18.27
CA SER A 82 15.43 -15.95 17.99
C SER A 82 14.86 -16.53 19.29
N GLN A 83 13.55 -16.42 19.48
CA GLN A 83 12.83 -17.00 20.62
C GLN A 83 11.34 -17.17 20.31
N ASN A 84 10.76 -18.33 20.62
CA ASN A 84 9.30 -18.60 20.51
C ASN A 84 8.71 -18.10 19.17
N ASP A 85 9.31 -18.51 18.05
CA ASP A 85 8.93 -18.13 16.68
C ASP A 85 9.15 -16.65 16.29
N VAL A 86 9.65 -15.82 17.20
CA VAL A 86 10.08 -14.45 16.91
C VAL A 86 11.54 -14.47 16.44
N ASN A 87 11.79 -13.93 15.25
CA ASN A 87 13.10 -13.86 14.62
C ASN A 87 13.38 -12.41 14.19
N LEU A 88 14.48 -11.81 14.68
CA LEU A 88 14.93 -10.46 14.33
C LEU A 88 16.30 -10.50 13.67
#